data_AF-V7D350-F1
#
_entry.id   AF-V7D350-F1
#
_cell.length_a   1.000
_cell.length_b   1.000
_cell.length_c   1.000
_cell.angle_alpha   90.00
_cell.angle_beta   90.00
_cell.angle_gamma   90.00
#
_symmetry.space_group_name_H-M   'P 1'
#
loop_
_entity.id
_entity.type
_entity.pdbx_description
1 polymer ?
#
loop_
_entity_poly.entity_id
_entity_poly.type
_entity_poly.pdbx_seq_one_letter_code
_entity_poly.pdbx_strand_id
1 'polypeptide(L)'
;MPEHPLHRFFTSQRPRPTFEWERYQQRDVLIIDHPRCQAVFSRQGAQLLHFQPAGERPWLWCAEQWPQVGAIRGGVPVCWPWYGRHPSEDLWPAHGWARLLDWKLVDSREDEEGVTLKWRLDLCDWQVDLHARLGSRMELSLSTEHQDSEPCQLSHALLAYWRISDVSEIALSGLEDIEGYDRLNRQACREDGALKLKGGCQKVYPGTPRVQLQDPAWQRELCIDTGDSDDTVVWHPGNRPLMGVTGRECQRFVCVEAASGSGEG
;
A
#
# COMPACT_ATOMS: atom_id res chain seq x y z
N MET A 1 -16.85 2.07 15.87
CA MET A 1 -16.24 2.14 14.52
C MET A 1 -16.25 0.75 13.91
N PRO A 2 -16.50 0.58 12.61
CA PRO A 2 -16.42 -0.73 11.99
C PRO A 2 -15.00 -1.28 12.11
N GLU A 3 -14.89 -2.56 12.43
CA GLU A 3 -13.63 -3.28 12.53
C GLU A 3 -12.97 -3.41 11.15
N HIS A 4 -11.66 -3.72 11.10
CA HIS A 4 -11.02 -4.00 9.81
C HIS A 4 -11.63 -5.28 9.22
N PRO A 5 -12.02 -5.35 7.94
CA PRO A 5 -12.77 -6.51 7.40
C PRO A 5 -12.02 -7.84 7.54
N LEU A 6 -10.68 -7.80 7.53
CA LEU A 6 -9.83 -8.98 7.68
C LEU A 6 -9.51 -9.34 9.15
N HIS A 7 -9.92 -8.52 10.12
CA HIS A 7 -9.77 -8.86 11.55
C HIS A 7 -10.52 -10.16 11.92
N ARG A 8 -11.53 -10.51 11.14
CA ARG A 8 -12.30 -11.75 11.30
C ARG A 8 -11.45 -13.00 11.39
N PHE A 9 -10.27 -13.03 10.76
CA PHE A 9 -9.35 -14.17 10.80
C PHE A 9 -8.68 -14.38 12.16
N PHE A 10 -8.70 -13.37 13.03
CA PHE A 10 -7.98 -13.34 14.30
C PHE A 10 -8.92 -13.38 15.51
N THR A 11 -10.21 -13.67 15.29
CA THR A 11 -11.22 -13.76 16.36
C THR A 11 -11.34 -15.17 16.95
N SER A 12 -10.78 -16.18 16.29
CA SER A 12 -10.80 -17.57 16.75
C SER A 12 -9.86 -17.78 17.92
N GLN A 13 -10.31 -18.48 18.96
CA GLN A 13 -9.47 -18.88 20.10
C GLN A 13 -8.69 -20.19 19.84
N ARG A 14 -8.78 -20.76 18.63
CA ARG A 14 -8.05 -21.98 18.30
C ARG A 14 -6.58 -21.65 18.02
N PRO A 15 -5.62 -22.47 18.48
CA PRO A 15 -4.23 -22.37 18.07
C PRO A 15 -4.13 -22.45 16.55
N ARG A 16 -3.40 -21.52 15.93
CA ARG A 16 -3.12 -21.48 14.48
C ARG A 16 -1.61 -21.54 14.25
N PRO A 17 -1.15 -22.14 13.15
CA PRO A 17 0.23 -21.95 12.72
C PRO A 17 0.45 -20.48 12.35
N THR A 18 1.70 -20.00 12.46
CA THR A 18 2.03 -18.62 12.11
C THR A 18 1.67 -18.27 10.67
N PHE A 19 1.73 -19.23 9.75
CA PHE A 19 1.38 -19.07 8.34
C PHE A 19 0.25 -20.03 7.96
N GLU A 20 -0.90 -19.51 7.55
CA GLU A 20 -2.07 -20.32 7.16
C GLU A 20 -2.68 -19.77 5.87
N TRP A 21 -2.87 -20.65 4.87
CA TRP A 21 -3.58 -20.28 3.65
C TRP A 21 -5.08 -20.48 3.82
N GLU A 22 -5.85 -19.47 3.43
CA GLU A 22 -7.30 -19.48 3.41
C GLU A 22 -7.83 -18.94 2.08
N ARG A 23 -9.12 -19.18 1.81
CA ARG A 23 -9.80 -18.59 0.66
C ARG A 23 -10.84 -17.57 1.11
N TYR A 24 -10.70 -16.33 0.64
CA TYR A 24 -11.58 -15.22 1.01
C TYR A 24 -11.98 -14.40 -0.22
N GLN A 25 -13.28 -14.16 -0.40
CA GLN A 25 -13.81 -13.45 -1.57
C GLN A 25 -13.20 -13.92 -2.91
N GLN A 26 -13.05 -15.24 -3.07
CA GLN A 26 -12.47 -15.90 -4.25
C GLN A 26 -10.97 -15.63 -4.48
N ARG A 27 -10.25 -15.14 -3.46
CA ARG A 27 -8.79 -14.98 -3.46
C ARG A 27 -8.16 -15.94 -2.47
N ASP A 28 -6.97 -16.42 -2.80
CA ASP A 28 -6.12 -17.14 -1.86
C ASP A 28 -5.35 -16.11 -1.04
N VAL A 29 -5.51 -16.18 0.28
CA VAL A 29 -4.90 -15.25 1.23
C VAL A 29 -4.04 -16.01 2.22
N LEU A 30 -2.84 -15.50 2.49
CA LEU A 30 -1.96 -15.98 3.53
C LEU A 30 -2.23 -15.17 4.80
N ILE A 31 -2.77 -15.83 5.80
CA ILE A 31 -2.96 -15.30 7.14
C ILE A 31 -1.67 -15.50 7.92
N ILE A 32 -1.26 -14.45 8.61
CA ILE A 32 -0.09 -14.43 9.49
C ILE A 32 -0.56 -14.06 10.89
N ASP A 33 -0.42 -15.00 11.83
CA ASP A 33 -0.76 -14.78 13.24
C ASP A 33 0.48 -15.06 14.10
N HIS A 34 1.24 -14.01 14.39
CA HIS A 34 2.49 -14.05 15.13
C HIS A 34 2.35 -13.26 16.45
N PRO A 35 3.02 -13.64 17.56
CA PRO A 35 2.94 -12.90 18.82
C PRO A 35 3.28 -11.40 18.74
N ARG A 36 4.01 -10.98 17.71
CA ARG A 36 4.41 -9.58 17.47
C ARG A 36 3.51 -8.83 16.49
N CYS A 37 2.76 -9.53 15.64
CA CYS A 37 1.91 -8.90 14.64
C CYS A 37 0.90 -9.88 14.00
N GLN A 38 -0.18 -9.31 13.50
CA GLN A 38 -1.13 -9.96 12.61
C GLN A 38 -1.03 -9.35 11.22
N ALA A 39 -1.07 -10.18 10.19
CA ALA A 39 -1.04 -9.72 8.80
C ALA A 39 -1.83 -10.63 7.87
N VAL A 40 -2.26 -10.09 6.73
CA VAL A 40 -2.89 -10.88 5.68
C VAL A 40 -2.32 -10.44 4.33
N PHE A 41 -1.75 -11.37 3.58
CA PHE A 41 -1.37 -11.18 2.18
C PHE A 41 -2.41 -11.80 1.27
N SER A 42 -2.68 -11.18 0.12
CA SER A 42 -3.28 -11.87 -1.02
C SER A 42 -2.18 -12.43 -1.91
N ARG A 43 -2.35 -13.66 -2.39
CA ARG A 43 -1.48 -14.25 -3.41
C ARG A 43 -1.49 -13.41 -4.69
N GLN A 44 -2.67 -12.91 -5.08
CA GLN A 44 -2.79 -11.92 -6.13
C GLN A 44 -2.09 -10.64 -5.67
N GLY A 45 -1.11 -10.21 -6.46
CA GLY A 45 -0.34 -8.99 -6.27
C GLY A 45 0.72 -9.04 -5.18
N ALA A 46 0.93 -10.19 -4.53
CA ALA A 46 1.64 -10.25 -3.24
C ALA A 46 1.18 -9.12 -2.29
N GLN A 47 -0.12 -8.81 -2.33
CA GLN A 47 -0.64 -7.56 -1.78
C GLN A 47 -0.81 -7.72 -0.28
N LEU A 48 -0.08 -6.94 0.52
CA LEU A 48 -0.30 -6.87 1.97
C LEU A 48 -1.62 -6.14 2.23
N LEU A 49 -2.66 -6.87 2.64
CA LEU A 49 -4.02 -6.36 2.80
C LEU A 49 -4.32 -5.88 4.21
N HIS A 50 -3.66 -6.47 5.21
CA HIS A 50 -3.82 -6.16 6.61
C HIS A 50 -2.47 -6.25 7.30
N PHE A 51 -2.20 -5.31 8.19
CA PHE A 51 -1.08 -5.36 9.11
C PHE A 51 -1.46 -4.68 10.42
N GLN A 52 -1.20 -5.36 11.53
CA GLN A 52 -1.47 -4.90 12.88
C GLN A 52 -0.35 -5.40 13.81
N PRO A 53 0.57 -4.54 14.26
CA PRO A 53 1.48 -4.89 15.35
C PRO A 53 0.72 -5.26 16.63
N ALA A 54 1.35 -6.06 17.49
CA ALA A 54 0.76 -6.47 18.76
C ALA A 54 0.43 -5.25 19.64
N GLY A 55 -0.80 -5.19 20.13
CA GLY A 55 -1.29 -4.09 20.97
C GLY A 55 -1.68 -2.81 20.20
N GLU A 56 -1.48 -2.77 18.90
CA GLU A 56 -1.80 -1.61 18.05
C GLU A 56 -3.14 -1.76 17.33
N ARG A 57 -3.66 -0.64 16.80
CA ARG A 57 -4.75 -0.67 15.81
C ARG A 57 -4.21 -1.17 14.45
N PRO A 58 -5.04 -1.76 13.58
CA PRO A 58 -4.64 -2.06 12.20
C PRO A 58 -4.13 -0.81 11.49
N TRP A 59 -2.93 -0.91 10.90
CA TRP A 59 -2.28 0.20 10.20
C TRP A 59 -2.83 0.40 8.80
N LEU A 60 -3.16 -0.69 8.11
CA LEU A 60 -3.64 -0.66 6.73
C LEU A 60 -5.16 -0.67 6.66
N TRP A 61 -5.69 0.05 5.68
CA TRP A 61 -7.10 0.04 5.32
C TRP A 61 -7.31 -0.91 4.14
N CYS A 62 -8.38 -1.71 4.17
CA CYS A 62 -8.79 -2.54 3.05
C CYS A 62 -10.29 -2.42 2.82
N ALA A 63 -10.71 -2.36 1.55
CA ALA A 63 -12.12 -2.34 1.18
C ALA A 63 -12.81 -3.61 1.68
N GLU A 64 -14.05 -3.48 2.14
CA GLU A 64 -14.82 -4.62 2.64
C GLU A 64 -15.17 -5.59 1.51
N GLN A 65 -15.54 -5.07 0.34
CA GLN A 65 -15.91 -5.86 -0.83
C GLN A 65 -14.86 -5.77 -1.93
N TRP A 66 -14.44 -6.92 -2.43
CA TRP A 66 -13.44 -7.01 -3.50
C TRP A 66 -14.11 -7.33 -4.83
N PRO A 67 -13.60 -6.80 -5.95
CA PRO A 67 -14.10 -7.18 -7.25
C PRO A 67 -13.78 -8.65 -7.53
N GLN A 68 -14.71 -9.38 -8.16
CA GLN A 68 -14.47 -10.78 -8.55
C GLN A 68 -13.26 -10.92 -9.49
N VAL A 69 -13.05 -9.93 -10.37
CA VAL A 69 -11.91 -9.83 -11.28
C VAL A 69 -11.31 -8.43 -11.17
N GLY A 70 -9.98 -8.34 -11.12
CA GLY A 70 -9.24 -7.08 -11.07
C GLY A 70 -8.55 -6.83 -9.74
N ALA A 71 -8.03 -5.61 -9.57
CA ALA A 71 -7.22 -5.22 -8.43
C ALA A 71 -8.02 -5.14 -7.13
N ILE A 72 -7.45 -5.65 -6.05
CA ILE A 72 -7.99 -5.48 -4.70
C ILE A 72 -7.69 -4.05 -4.24
N ARG A 73 -8.66 -3.38 -3.65
CA ARG A 73 -8.51 -2.01 -3.18
C ARG A 73 -8.18 -1.95 -1.70
N GLY A 74 -7.11 -1.25 -1.36
CA GLY A 74 -6.58 -1.16 0.00
C GLY A 74 -5.35 -2.03 0.21
N GLY A 75 -4.83 -2.05 1.44
CA GLY A 75 -3.54 -2.67 1.73
C GLY A 75 -2.40 -1.89 1.08
N VAL A 76 -1.46 -2.61 0.50
CA VAL A 76 -0.34 -2.06 -0.27
C VAL A 76 -0.28 -2.72 -1.66
N PRO A 77 -1.05 -2.26 -2.66
CA PRO A 77 -0.89 -2.72 -4.03
C PRO A 77 0.51 -2.41 -4.57
N VAL A 78 1.06 -3.38 -5.30
CA VAL A 78 2.30 -3.22 -6.06
C VAL A 78 1.96 -2.70 -7.46
N CYS A 79 2.34 -1.45 -7.74
CA CYS A 79 2.23 -0.84 -9.06
C CYS A 79 3.51 -1.14 -9.84
N TRP A 80 3.45 -1.97 -10.88
CA TRP A 80 4.64 -2.39 -11.65
C TRP A 80 4.20 -3.11 -12.93
N PRO A 81 4.86 -2.93 -14.10
CA PRO A 81 6.09 -2.15 -14.33
C PRO A 81 5.83 -0.70 -14.76
N TRP A 82 4.60 -0.20 -14.62
CA TRP A 82 4.32 1.22 -14.70
C TRP A 82 3.41 1.69 -13.56
N TYR A 83 3.59 2.94 -13.16
CA TYR A 83 2.78 3.64 -12.18
C TYR A 83 1.89 4.67 -12.86
N GLY A 84 0.58 4.61 -12.61
CA GLY A 84 -0.40 5.45 -13.31
C GLY A 84 -0.86 4.82 -14.62
N ARG A 85 -1.16 5.63 -15.65
CA ARG A 85 -1.55 5.10 -16.97
C ARG A 85 -0.32 4.57 -17.70
N HIS A 86 -0.51 3.58 -18.58
CA HIS A 86 0.59 3.17 -19.46
C HIS A 86 0.97 4.36 -20.38
N PRO A 87 2.27 4.61 -20.64
CA PRO A 87 2.70 5.77 -21.42
C PRO A 87 2.22 5.76 -22.87
N SER A 88 2.03 4.59 -23.47
CA SER A 88 1.67 4.45 -24.90
C SER A 88 0.45 3.57 -25.20
N GLU A 89 -0.10 2.85 -24.21
CA GLU A 89 -1.11 1.80 -24.43
C GLU A 89 -2.35 2.08 -23.58
N ASP A 90 -3.25 2.91 -24.09
CA ASP A 90 -4.41 3.41 -23.32
C ASP A 90 -5.38 2.31 -22.85
N LEU A 91 -5.37 1.13 -23.50
CA LEU A 91 -6.23 0.00 -23.15
C LEU A 91 -5.64 -0.87 -22.03
N TRP A 92 -4.37 -0.68 -21.68
CA TRP A 92 -3.71 -1.42 -20.62
C TRP A 92 -4.15 -0.89 -19.25
N PRO A 93 -4.16 -1.74 -18.21
CA PRO A 93 -4.61 -1.32 -16.90
C PRO A 93 -3.71 -0.22 -16.34
N ALA A 94 -4.31 0.69 -15.60
CA ALA A 94 -3.52 1.60 -14.78
C ALA A 94 -2.75 0.80 -13.71
N HIS A 95 -1.56 1.29 -13.37
CA HIS A 95 -0.65 0.79 -12.34
C HIS A 95 -0.09 -0.61 -12.61
N GLY A 96 0.09 -0.95 -13.88
CA GLY A 96 0.78 -2.18 -14.26
C GLY A 96 -0.01 -3.46 -14.01
N TRP A 97 0.71 -4.57 -14.19
CA TRP A 97 0.19 -5.93 -14.11
C TRP A 97 0.40 -6.56 -12.74
N ALA A 98 1.42 -6.15 -11.98
CA ALA A 98 1.83 -6.81 -10.74
C ALA A 98 0.68 -7.11 -9.78
N ARG A 99 -0.15 -6.11 -9.46
CA ARG A 99 -1.33 -6.25 -8.58
C ARG A 99 -2.49 -7.11 -9.12
N LEU A 100 -2.41 -7.53 -10.38
CA LEU A 100 -3.45 -8.32 -11.06
C LEU A 100 -3.09 -9.80 -11.19
N LEU A 101 -1.81 -10.14 -11.05
CA LEU A 101 -1.29 -11.49 -11.23
C LEU A 101 -1.03 -12.16 -9.88
N ASP A 102 -1.03 -13.49 -9.86
CA ASP A 102 -0.63 -14.26 -8.68
C ASP A 102 0.89 -14.33 -8.56
N TRP A 103 1.40 -14.08 -7.36
CA TRP A 103 2.81 -14.18 -7.03
C TRP A 103 3.11 -15.50 -6.34
N LYS A 104 4.36 -15.95 -6.44
CA LYS A 104 4.87 -17.10 -5.71
C LYS A 104 5.47 -16.64 -4.38
N LEU A 105 5.03 -17.22 -3.27
CA LEU A 105 5.76 -17.13 -2.00
C LEU A 105 6.99 -18.03 -2.12
N VAL A 106 8.18 -17.43 -2.18
CA VAL A 106 9.45 -18.17 -2.35
C VAL A 106 10.13 -18.48 -1.04
N ASP A 107 9.93 -17.64 -0.02
CA ASP A 107 10.43 -17.86 1.34
C ASP A 107 9.48 -17.26 2.38
N SER A 108 9.35 -17.92 3.52
CA SER A 108 8.60 -17.44 4.69
C SER A 108 9.24 -18.00 5.95
N ARG A 109 9.59 -17.12 6.87
CA ARG A 109 10.24 -17.47 8.14
C ARG A 109 9.73 -16.60 9.27
N GLU A 110 9.79 -17.11 10.49
CA GLU A 110 9.50 -16.38 11.71
C GLU A 110 10.72 -16.38 12.64
N ASP A 111 10.84 -15.32 13.42
CA ASP A 111 11.79 -15.15 14.51
C ASP A 111 11.09 -14.46 15.69
N GLU A 112 11.77 -14.24 16.81
CA GLU A 112 11.17 -13.63 18.00
C GLU A 112 10.65 -12.20 17.76
N GLU A 113 11.15 -11.51 16.74
CA GLU A 113 10.79 -10.12 16.42
C GLU A 113 9.61 -10.03 15.44
N GLY A 114 9.35 -11.08 14.67
CA GLY A 114 8.31 -11.06 13.66
C GLY A 114 8.45 -12.13 12.58
N VAL A 115 7.95 -11.80 11.39
CA VAL A 115 8.02 -12.65 10.21
C VAL A 115 8.77 -11.95 9.08
N THR A 116 9.44 -12.75 8.24
CA THR A 116 10.01 -12.28 6.98
C THR A 116 9.46 -13.13 5.84
N LEU A 117 9.05 -12.48 4.76
CA LEU A 117 8.51 -13.11 3.56
C LEU A 117 9.24 -12.59 2.33
N LYS A 118 9.38 -13.46 1.34
CA LYS A 118 9.80 -13.10 0.00
C LYS A 118 8.78 -13.63 -1.00
N TRP A 119 8.19 -12.72 -1.76
CA TRP A 119 7.31 -13.01 -2.89
C TRP A 119 8.03 -12.72 -4.19
N ARG A 120 7.70 -13.48 -5.24
CA ARG A 120 8.25 -13.32 -6.58
C ARG A 120 7.16 -13.36 -7.64
N LEU A 121 7.29 -12.48 -8.63
CA LEU A 121 6.60 -12.58 -9.91
C LEU A 121 7.65 -12.56 -11.02
N ASP A 122 7.58 -13.58 -11.88
CA ASP A 122 8.35 -13.65 -13.13
C ASP A 122 7.38 -13.32 -14.28
N LEU A 123 7.72 -12.32 -15.11
CA LEU A 123 6.91 -11.90 -16.25
C LEU A 123 7.82 -11.57 -17.45
N CYS A 124 7.80 -12.44 -18.45
CA CYS A 124 8.74 -12.39 -19.58
C CYS A 124 10.19 -12.36 -19.04
N ASP A 125 11.01 -11.41 -19.49
CA ASP A 125 12.42 -11.24 -19.07
C ASP A 125 12.57 -10.46 -17.76
N TRP A 126 11.48 -10.23 -17.03
CA TRP A 126 11.49 -9.49 -15.78
C TRP A 126 11.23 -10.39 -14.59
N GLN A 127 11.98 -10.16 -13.52
CA GLN A 127 11.73 -10.68 -12.19
C GLN A 127 11.49 -9.52 -11.25
N VAL A 128 10.42 -9.58 -10.47
CA VAL A 128 10.15 -8.63 -9.39
C VAL A 128 9.96 -9.40 -8.08
N ASP A 129 10.71 -8.99 -7.06
CA ASP A 129 10.66 -9.56 -5.72
C ASP A 129 10.07 -8.54 -4.74
N LEU A 130 9.11 -8.95 -3.92
CA LEU A 130 8.63 -8.19 -2.77
C LEU A 130 9.14 -8.86 -1.49
N HIS A 131 10.00 -8.14 -0.78
CA HIS A 131 10.50 -8.51 0.53
C HIS A 131 9.69 -7.81 1.61
N ALA A 132 9.18 -8.56 2.58
CA ALA A 132 8.43 -8.02 3.71
C ALA A 132 9.04 -8.47 5.04
N ARG A 133 9.30 -7.53 5.95
CA ARG A 133 9.65 -7.80 7.36
C ARG A 133 8.59 -7.15 8.24
N LEU A 134 7.85 -7.97 8.97
CA LEU A 134 6.66 -7.58 9.71
C LEU A 134 6.79 -7.97 11.18
N GLY A 135 6.61 -7.01 12.09
CA GLY A 135 6.69 -7.22 13.53
C GLY A 135 6.15 -6.01 14.29
N SER A 136 6.97 -5.37 15.11
CA SER A 136 6.65 -4.04 15.65
C SER A 136 6.69 -2.93 14.59
N ARG A 137 7.31 -3.21 13.44
CA ARG A 137 7.40 -2.34 12.26
C ARG A 137 6.88 -3.07 11.02
N MET A 138 6.56 -2.29 10.00
CA MET A 138 6.23 -2.76 8.65
C MET A 138 7.32 -2.27 7.70
N GLU A 139 8.14 -3.19 7.20
CA GLU A 139 9.15 -2.89 6.20
C GLU A 139 8.84 -3.68 4.93
N LEU A 140 8.69 -2.96 3.81
CA LEU A 140 8.44 -3.52 2.49
C LEU A 140 9.51 -2.99 1.53
N SER A 141 10.13 -3.87 0.77
CA SER A 141 11.11 -3.53 -0.27
C SER A 141 10.76 -4.26 -1.55
N LEU A 142 10.69 -3.50 -2.64
CA LEU A 142 10.42 -4.02 -3.98
C LEU A 142 11.71 -3.94 -4.79
N SER A 143 12.18 -5.07 -5.32
CA SER A 143 13.34 -5.11 -6.21
C SER A 143 12.93 -5.66 -7.57
N THR A 144 13.47 -5.06 -8.64
CA THR A 144 13.21 -5.46 -10.01
C THR A 144 14.52 -5.79 -10.70
N GLU A 145 14.53 -6.89 -11.44
CA GLU A 145 15.64 -7.32 -12.27
C GLU A 145 15.10 -7.53 -13.70
N HIS A 146 15.70 -6.83 -14.66
CA HIS A 146 15.47 -7.07 -16.09
C HIS A 146 16.62 -7.95 -16.59
N GLN A 147 16.30 -9.14 -17.07
CA GLN A 147 17.26 -10.17 -17.47
C GLN A 147 17.67 -10.04 -18.95
N ASP A 148 17.16 -9.04 -19.66
CA ASP A 148 17.57 -8.68 -21.01
C ASP A 148 18.56 -7.50 -21.00
N SER A 149 19.26 -7.33 -22.12
CA SER A 149 20.27 -6.31 -22.37
C SER A 149 19.70 -5.00 -22.92
N GLU A 150 18.45 -4.99 -23.40
CA GLU A 150 17.82 -3.81 -23.97
C GLU A 150 17.33 -2.84 -22.86
N PRO A 151 17.49 -1.52 -23.05
CA PRO A 151 16.93 -0.53 -22.14
C PRO A 151 15.42 -0.63 -22.02
N CYS A 152 14.92 -0.47 -20.81
CA CYS A 152 13.51 -0.55 -20.48
C CYS A 152 13.02 0.67 -19.71
N GLN A 153 11.80 1.11 -20.00
CA GLN A 153 11.11 2.09 -19.17
C GLN A 153 10.43 1.36 -18.02
N LEU A 154 10.75 1.77 -16.79
CA LEU A 154 10.19 1.22 -15.58
C LEU A 154 9.70 2.36 -14.70
N SER A 155 8.46 2.25 -14.22
CA SER A 155 8.01 2.99 -13.06
C SER A 155 7.28 2.06 -12.11
N HIS A 156 7.45 2.28 -10.82
CA HIS A 156 6.82 1.44 -9.81
C HIS A 156 6.34 2.23 -8.60
N ALA A 157 5.46 1.62 -7.81
CA ALA A 157 5.11 2.16 -6.52
C ALA A 157 4.61 1.08 -5.55
N LEU A 158 4.88 1.31 -4.26
CA LEU A 158 4.15 0.68 -3.17
C LEU A 158 3.05 1.64 -2.71
N LEU A 159 1.81 1.33 -3.11
CA LEU A 159 0.66 2.22 -2.92
C LEU A 159 -0.03 1.95 -1.58
N ALA A 160 0.54 2.40 -0.47
CA ALA A 160 -0.01 2.07 0.85
C ALA A 160 -1.28 2.87 1.20
N TYR A 161 -2.38 2.16 1.45
CA TYR A 161 -3.61 2.71 2.02
C TYR A 161 -3.54 2.66 3.56
N TRP A 162 -3.21 3.79 4.17
CA TRP A 162 -3.14 3.93 5.62
C TRP A 162 -4.52 4.11 6.22
N ARG A 163 -4.87 3.25 7.17
CA ARG A 163 -6.13 3.33 7.90
C ARG A 163 -6.09 4.48 8.87
N ILE A 164 -7.14 5.28 8.88
CA ILE A 164 -7.25 6.46 9.74
C ILE A 164 -8.63 6.53 10.41
N SER A 165 -8.72 7.32 11.47
CA SER A 165 -9.97 7.62 12.13
C SER A 165 -10.94 8.27 11.16
N ASP A 166 -10.64 9.46 10.64
CA ASP A 166 -11.41 10.22 9.66
C ASP A 166 -10.48 11.17 8.90
N VAL A 167 -10.63 11.25 7.57
CA VAL A 167 -9.80 12.10 6.72
C VAL A 167 -9.88 13.58 7.08
N SER A 168 -10.99 14.05 7.69
CA SER A 168 -11.10 15.45 8.13
C SER A 168 -10.34 15.75 9.42
N GLU A 169 -9.94 14.73 10.17
CA GLU A 169 -9.34 14.85 11.51
C GLU A 169 -7.82 14.62 11.50
N ILE A 170 -7.27 14.07 10.43
CA ILE A 170 -5.83 13.80 10.31
C ILE A 170 -5.04 14.98 9.78
N ALA A 171 -3.73 14.96 10.05
CA ALA A 171 -2.76 15.83 9.41
C ALA A 171 -1.51 15.01 9.05
N LEU A 172 -0.86 15.38 7.94
CA LEU A 172 0.41 14.80 7.51
C LEU A 172 1.52 15.85 7.62
N SER A 173 2.51 15.64 8.49
CA SER A 173 3.70 16.50 8.58
C SER A 173 4.94 15.80 8.01
N GLY A 174 6.03 16.55 7.87
CA GLY A 174 7.25 16.15 7.15
C GLY A 174 7.24 16.54 5.67
N LEU A 175 6.15 17.13 5.18
CA LEU A 175 5.97 17.57 3.79
C LEU A 175 6.04 19.10 3.65
N GLU A 176 6.23 19.81 4.77
CA GLU A 176 6.35 21.26 4.81
C GLU A 176 7.55 21.73 4.00
N ASP A 177 7.42 22.90 3.36
CA ASP A 177 8.50 23.57 2.62
C ASP A 177 9.07 22.80 1.40
N ILE A 178 8.56 21.62 1.07
CA ILE A 178 8.91 20.88 -0.14
C ILE A 178 8.08 21.43 -1.32
N GLU A 179 8.75 21.77 -2.42
CA GLU A 179 8.08 22.09 -3.68
C GLU A 179 7.56 20.79 -4.33
N GLY A 180 6.25 20.58 -4.21
CA GLY A 180 5.55 19.45 -4.82
C GLY A 180 4.70 19.86 -6.02
N TYR A 181 3.99 18.88 -6.57
CA TYR A 181 3.05 19.07 -7.67
C TYR A 181 1.72 18.36 -7.40
N ASP A 182 0.62 19.10 -7.44
CA ASP A 182 -0.72 18.56 -7.35
C ASP A 182 -1.19 18.13 -8.75
N ARG A 183 -1.10 16.84 -9.05
CA ARG A 183 -1.53 16.25 -10.33
C ARG A 183 -3.03 16.39 -10.57
N LEU A 184 -3.83 16.50 -9.51
CA LEU A 184 -5.28 16.65 -9.64
C LEU A 184 -5.65 18.03 -10.16
N ASN A 185 -5.03 19.07 -9.59
CA ASN A 185 -5.27 20.47 -9.95
C ASN A 185 -4.30 21.00 -11.01
N ARG A 186 -3.29 20.22 -11.38
CA ARG A 186 -2.25 20.53 -12.37
C ARG A 186 -1.46 21.79 -12.04
N GLN A 187 -1.03 21.92 -10.78
CA GLN A 187 -0.31 23.08 -10.30
C GLN A 187 0.77 22.68 -9.29
N ALA A 188 1.83 23.48 -9.19
CA ALA A 188 2.78 23.36 -8.10
C ALA A 188 2.07 23.57 -6.75
N CYS A 189 2.52 22.85 -5.72
CA CYS A 189 2.02 23.00 -4.37
C CYS A 189 3.17 23.04 -3.36
N ARG A 190 2.97 23.79 -2.28
CA ARG A 190 3.86 23.84 -1.13
C ARG A 190 2.99 24.03 0.10
N GLU A 191 3.30 23.31 1.16
CA GLU A 191 2.53 23.39 2.40
C GLU A 191 3.27 24.29 3.41
N ASP A 192 2.55 25.24 4.00
CA ASP A 192 3.06 26.15 5.05
C ASP A 192 3.08 25.48 6.45
N GLY A 193 2.61 24.25 6.55
CA GLY A 193 2.46 23.46 7.77
C GLY A 193 1.89 22.09 7.44
N ALA A 194 1.55 21.32 8.47
CA ALA A 194 1.03 19.96 8.27
C ALA A 194 -0.14 19.93 7.28
N LEU A 195 -0.02 19.07 6.27
CA LEU A 195 -1.00 18.89 5.21
C LEU A 195 -2.31 18.33 5.79
N LYS A 196 -3.38 19.12 5.64
CA LYS A 196 -4.76 18.70 5.95
C LYS A 196 -5.52 18.47 4.65
N LEU A 197 -6.16 17.31 4.52
CA LEU A 197 -6.86 16.93 3.31
C LEU A 197 -8.27 17.55 3.25
N LYS A 198 -8.43 18.58 2.44
CA LYS A 198 -9.71 19.29 2.21
C LYS A 198 -10.37 18.83 0.90
N GLY A 199 -10.53 17.52 0.73
CA GLY A 199 -11.15 16.92 -0.45
C GLY A 199 -10.27 15.89 -1.15
N GLY A 200 -10.37 15.83 -2.48
CA GLY A 200 -9.53 14.95 -3.29
C GLY A 200 -8.17 15.59 -3.55
N CYS A 201 -7.12 14.79 -3.63
CA CYS A 201 -5.79 15.26 -4.00
C CYS A 201 -4.97 14.14 -4.63
N GLN A 202 -3.94 14.54 -5.38
CA GLN A 202 -2.83 13.68 -5.79
C GLN A 202 -1.57 14.53 -5.81
N LYS A 203 -0.97 14.73 -4.63
CA LYS A 203 0.21 15.57 -4.45
C LYS A 203 1.46 14.72 -4.50
N VAL A 204 2.40 15.10 -5.36
CA VAL A 204 3.69 14.44 -5.51
C VAL A 204 4.75 15.34 -4.89
N TYR A 205 5.50 14.79 -3.95
CA TYR A 205 6.62 15.46 -3.28
C TYR A 205 7.91 14.74 -3.68
N PRO A 206 8.85 15.43 -4.37
CA PRO A 206 10.13 14.83 -4.73
C PRO A 206 10.94 14.39 -3.49
N GLY A 207 11.67 13.30 -3.62
CA GLY A 207 12.46 12.65 -2.58
C GLY A 207 11.64 11.81 -1.61
N THR A 208 12.25 11.46 -0.49
CA THR A 208 11.67 10.57 0.54
C THR A 208 11.52 11.25 1.90
N PRO A 209 10.70 12.33 1.98
CA PRO A 209 10.39 12.91 3.28
C PRO A 209 9.75 11.85 4.19
N ARG A 210 10.20 11.83 5.44
CA ARG A 210 9.53 11.03 6.48
C ARG A 210 8.20 11.69 6.83
N VAL A 211 7.11 11.05 6.43
CA VAL A 211 5.75 11.56 6.67
C VAL A 211 5.28 11.09 8.04
N GLN A 212 4.89 12.03 8.90
CA GLN A 212 4.19 11.70 10.14
C GLN A 212 2.69 11.84 9.92
N LEU A 213 1.97 10.72 9.99
CA LEU A 213 0.52 10.70 9.96
C LEU A 213 0.00 10.86 11.38
N GLN A 214 -0.60 12.01 11.67
CA GLN A 214 -1.17 12.36 12.96
C GLN A 214 -2.67 12.10 12.95
N ASP A 215 -3.14 11.31 13.92
CA ASP A 215 -4.54 10.91 14.05
C ASP A 215 -5.03 11.15 15.50
N PRO A 216 -5.45 12.39 15.83
CA PRO A 216 -5.83 12.77 17.19
C PRO A 216 -7.03 12.00 17.73
N ALA A 217 -8.01 11.68 16.88
CA ALA A 217 -9.20 10.94 17.29
C ALA A 217 -8.88 9.48 17.68
N TRP A 218 -7.79 8.92 17.17
CA TRP A 218 -7.25 7.63 17.63
C TRP A 218 -6.09 7.73 18.61
N GLN A 219 -5.64 8.95 18.93
CA GLN A 219 -4.46 9.22 19.76
C GLN A 219 -3.23 8.45 19.25
N ARG A 220 -3.01 8.50 17.93
CA ARG A 220 -1.97 7.74 17.24
C ARG A 220 -1.17 8.64 16.31
N GLU A 221 0.12 8.35 16.18
CA GLU A 221 0.99 8.87 15.13
C GLU A 221 1.69 7.69 14.43
N LEU A 222 1.79 7.73 13.09
CA LEU A 222 2.55 6.76 12.31
C LEU A 222 3.66 7.47 11.55
N CYS A 223 4.90 6.99 11.70
CA CYS A 223 6.04 7.42 10.91
C CYS A 223 6.14 6.57 9.64
N ILE A 224 5.99 7.20 8.49
CA ILE A 224 6.02 6.57 7.17
C ILE A 224 7.29 7.05 6.45
N ASP A 225 8.16 6.10 6.14
CA ASP A 225 9.40 6.32 5.39
C ASP A 225 9.26 5.62 4.04
N THR A 226 9.43 6.36 2.94
CA THR A 226 9.33 5.84 1.57
C THR A 226 10.68 5.34 1.01
N GLY A 227 11.71 5.30 1.87
CA GLY A 227 12.97 4.63 1.60
C GLY A 227 13.83 5.35 0.58
N ASP A 228 14.16 4.64 -0.50
CA ASP A 228 14.99 5.07 -1.63
C ASP A 228 14.17 5.39 -2.89
N SER A 229 12.86 5.59 -2.75
CA SER A 229 11.99 5.99 -3.87
C SER A 229 12.29 7.40 -4.38
N ASP A 230 11.90 7.72 -5.61
CA ASP A 230 12.12 9.06 -6.17
C ASP A 230 11.11 10.08 -5.61
N ASP A 231 9.88 9.64 -5.33
CA ASP A 231 8.76 10.49 -4.98
C ASP A 231 7.94 9.89 -3.81
N THR A 232 7.50 10.76 -2.90
CA THR A 232 6.40 10.48 -1.95
C THR A 232 5.09 11.06 -2.50
N VAL A 233 4.10 10.21 -2.76
CA VAL A 233 2.79 10.64 -3.27
C VAL A 233 1.73 10.56 -2.18
N VAL A 234 1.00 11.65 -1.97
CA VAL A 234 -0.19 11.69 -1.12
C VAL A 234 -1.44 11.70 -2.00
N TRP A 235 -2.32 10.73 -1.80
CA TRP A 235 -3.56 10.62 -2.57
C TRP A 235 -4.79 10.38 -1.69
N HIS A 236 -5.88 11.04 -2.09
CA HIS A 236 -7.21 10.77 -1.56
C HIS A 236 -8.25 11.06 -2.65
N PRO A 237 -9.29 10.24 -2.82
CA PRO A 237 -10.28 10.42 -3.89
C PRO A 237 -11.20 11.64 -3.68
N GLY A 238 -11.30 12.15 -2.45
CA GLY A 238 -12.32 13.12 -2.07
C GLY A 238 -13.71 12.53 -2.28
N ASN A 239 -14.59 13.29 -2.94
CA ASN A 239 -15.95 12.85 -3.24
C ASN A 239 -16.06 11.98 -4.51
N ARG A 240 -14.93 11.69 -5.19
CA ARG A 240 -14.96 10.85 -6.39
C ARG A 240 -15.31 9.42 -5.99
N PRO A 241 -16.32 8.80 -6.63
CA PRO A 241 -16.71 7.44 -6.29
C PRO A 241 -15.57 6.48 -6.66
N LEU A 242 -15.28 5.54 -5.75
CA LEU A 242 -14.39 4.43 -6.00
C LEU A 242 -15.22 3.16 -6.12
N MET A 243 -15.01 2.40 -7.20
CA MET A 243 -15.70 1.13 -7.40
C MET A 243 -15.43 0.20 -6.20
N GLY A 244 -16.51 -0.33 -5.63
CA GLY A 244 -16.48 -1.23 -4.47
C GLY A 244 -16.24 -0.55 -3.13
N VAL A 245 -16.27 0.79 -3.05
CA VAL A 245 -16.04 1.54 -1.81
C VAL A 245 -17.18 2.49 -1.55
N THR A 246 -17.76 2.39 -0.36
CA THR A 246 -18.78 3.33 0.10
C THR A 246 -18.17 4.67 0.47
N GLY A 247 -18.95 5.76 0.45
CA GLY A 247 -18.47 7.07 0.89
C GLY A 247 -17.95 7.07 2.34
N ARG A 248 -18.53 6.24 3.21
CA ARG A 248 -18.07 6.05 4.60
C ARG A 248 -16.69 5.40 4.65
N GLU A 249 -16.42 4.43 3.79
CA GLU A 249 -15.10 3.79 3.70
C GLU A 249 -14.03 4.74 3.17
N CYS A 250 -14.36 5.58 2.18
CA CYS A 250 -13.43 6.58 1.65
C CYS A 250 -12.89 7.53 2.73
N GLN A 251 -13.69 7.84 3.76
CA GLN A 251 -13.26 8.70 4.87
C GLN A 251 -12.24 8.05 5.81
N ARG A 252 -11.96 6.75 5.69
CA ARG A 252 -11.18 5.97 6.68
C ARG A 252 -9.80 5.56 6.16
N PHE A 253 -9.35 6.18 5.07
CA PHE A 253 -7.99 6.00 4.60
C PHE A 253 -7.38 7.28 4.03
N VAL A 254 -6.05 7.29 3.98
CA VAL A 254 -5.25 8.17 3.12
C VAL A 254 -4.17 7.32 2.46
N CYS A 255 -3.82 7.62 1.21
CA CYS A 255 -2.67 6.97 0.57
C CYS A 255 -1.42 7.82 0.75
N VAL A 256 -0.35 7.17 1.20
CA VAL A 256 1.02 7.71 1.17
C VAL A 256 1.84 6.63 0.48
N GLU A 257 2.33 6.95 -0.71
CA GLU A 257 2.86 6.01 -1.67
C GLU A 257 4.35 6.28 -1.88
N ALA A 258 5.14 5.22 -1.93
CA ALA A 258 6.55 5.27 -2.32
C ALA A 258 6.61 4.98 -3.83
N ALA A 259 6.98 5.96 -4.66
CA ALA A 259 6.93 5.85 -6.11
C ALA A 259 8.25 6.25 -6.78
N SER A 260 8.62 5.56 -7.87
CA SER A 260 9.82 5.86 -8.64
C SER A 260 9.57 5.74 -10.14
N GLY A 261 10.37 6.47 -10.93
CA GLY A 261 10.23 6.54 -12.39
C GLY A 261 8.94 7.24 -12.84
N SER A 262 8.28 7.99 -11.96
CA SER A 262 6.97 8.61 -12.23
C SER A 262 7.06 9.94 -12.98
N GLY A 263 8.28 10.43 -13.22
CA GLY A 263 8.56 11.66 -13.94
C GLY A 263 8.34 11.50 -15.45
N GLU A 264 7.73 12.52 -16.07
CA GLU A 264 7.76 12.70 -17.51
C GLU A 264 9.20 13.08 -17.91
N GLY A 265 10.02 12.08 -18.19
CA GLY A 265 11.28 12.23 -18.92
C GLY A 265 11.04 12.24 -20.43
#